data_AF-A0A534IWG5-F1
#
_entry.id   AF-A0A534IWG5-F1
#
_cell.length_a   1.000
_cell.length_b   1.000
_cell.length_c   1.000
_cell.angle_alpha   90.00
_cell.angle_beta   90.00
_cell.angle_gamma   90.00
#
_symmetry.space_group_name_H-M   'P 1'
#
loop_
_entity.id
_entity.type
_entity.pdbx_description
1 polymer ?
#
loop_
_entity_poly.entity_id
_entity_poly.type
_entity_poly.pdbx_seq_one_letter_code
_entity_poly.pdbx_strand_id
1 'polypeptide(L)'
;MPVMVVVYQAFYRARILHGGADAKALIALGLLVPTYPDMAPFPLITLDPRVETFWRITFPFSLVVWVDAAVLFLAVPLGLLLWNAARGDLAFPQALLGYRARLDSFPPHAWLMEKINARGEHVLVLFPKRGGNRTQDLERLRAEGIDRAWATPQVPFMVPLLGGLFLAFFIGNVLLGFLRLVG
;
A
#
# COMPACT_ATOMS: atom_id res chain seq x y z
N MET A 1 7.21 -25.02 8.57
CA MET A 1 6.50 -24.58 7.35
C MET A 1 5.07 -25.12 7.22
N PRO A 2 4.31 -25.16 8.33
CA PRO A 2 2.87 -24.83 8.34
C PRO A 2 2.57 -23.57 9.18
N VAL A 3 3.55 -23.12 9.95
CA VAL A 3 3.46 -21.95 10.84
C VAL A 3 3.09 -20.67 10.07
N MET A 4 3.71 -20.41 8.92
CA MET A 4 3.38 -19.21 8.13
C MET A 4 1.96 -19.22 7.58
N VAL A 5 1.41 -20.40 7.27
CA VAL A 5 0.01 -20.51 6.87
C VAL A 5 -0.90 -20.11 8.03
N VAL A 6 -0.61 -20.59 9.24
CA VAL A 6 -1.33 -20.21 10.46
C VAL A 6 -1.17 -18.71 10.75
N VAL A 7 0.02 -18.16 10.59
CA VAL A 7 0.31 -16.72 10.79
C VAL A 7 -0.49 -15.87 9.80
N TYR A 8 -0.47 -16.17 8.50
CA TYR A 8 -1.24 -15.41 7.52
C TYR A 8 -2.76 -15.58 7.71
N GLN A 9 -3.19 -16.77 8.12
CA GLN A 9 -4.59 -16.99 8.48
C GLN A 9 -5.00 -16.18 9.72
N ALA A 10 -4.12 -16.06 10.71
CA ALA A 10 -4.31 -15.23 11.89
C ALA A 10 -4.32 -13.74 11.50
N PHE A 11 -3.41 -13.27 10.65
CA PHE A 11 -3.38 -11.89 10.14
C PHE A 11 -4.65 -11.54 9.37
N TYR A 12 -5.16 -12.47 8.56
CA TYR A 12 -6.44 -12.29 7.87
C TYR A 12 -7.61 -12.18 8.85
N ARG A 13 -7.66 -13.06 9.87
CA ARG A 13 -8.71 -13.02 10.91
C ARG A 13 -8.63 -11.76 11.78
N ALA A 14 -7.42 -11.33 12.13
CA ALA A 14 -7.15 -10.11 12.89
C ALA A 14 -7.34 -8.83 12.04
N ARG A 15 -7.70 -8.95 10.76
CA ARG A 15 -7.83 -7.86 9.80
C ARG A 15 -6.59 -6.99 9.63
N ILE A 16 -5.40 -7.57 9.88
CA ILE A 16 -4.14 -6.94 9.50
C ILE A 16 -3.99 -7.00 7.97
N LEU A 17 -4.23 -8.20 7.41
CA LEU A 17 -4.37 -8.42 5.97
C LEU A 17 -5.85 -8.28 5.57
N HIS A 18 -6.21 -7.11 5.05
CA HIS A 18 -7.59 -6.79 4.67
C HIS A 18 -8.06 -7.54 3.41
N GLY A 19 -7.13 -7.97 2.55
CA GLY A 19 -7.42 -8.67 1.30
C GLY A 19 -7.27 -10.18 1.42
N GLY A 20 -8.35 -10.92 1.12
CA GLY A 20 -8.28 -12.38 1.05
C GLY A 20 -7.40 -12.90 -0.11
N ALA A 21 -7.26 -12.11 -1.18
CA ALA A 21 -6.33 -12.41 -2.28
C ALA A 21 -4.87 -12.31 -1.82
N ASP A 22 -4.52 -11.25 -1.10
CA ASP A 22 -3.15 -11.00 -0.62
C ASP A 22 -2.70 -12.10 0.35
N ALA A 23 -3.58 -12.50 1.28
CA ALA A 23 -3.31 -13.59 2.21
C ALA A 23 -3.08 -14.92 1.49
N LYS A 24 -3.91 -15.24 0.48
CA LYS A 24 -3.74 -16.46 -0.33
C LYS A 24 -2.45 -16.43 -1.16
N ALA A 25 -2.08 -15.28 -1.71
CA ALA A 25 -0.82 -15.12 -2.44
C ALA A 25 0.39 -15.37 -1.53
N LEU A 26 0.39 -14.81 -0.31
CA LEU A 26 1.44 -15.02 0.67
C LEU A 26 1.52 -16.48 1.17
N ILE A 27 0.37 -17.13 1.37
CA ILE A 27 0.31 -18.56 1.71
C ILE A 27 0.89 -19.39 0.56
N ALA A 28 0.44 -19.17 -0.68
CA ALA A 28 0.93 -19.88 -1.85
C ALA A 28 2.44 -19.69 -2.01
N LEU A 29 2.93 -18.45 -1.84
CA LEU A 29 4.36 -18.15 -1.92
C LEU A 29 5.15 -18.86 -0.82
N GLY A 30 4.67 -18.87 0.42
CA GLY A 30 5.35 -19.56 1.53
C GLY A 30 5.35 -21.08 1.39
N LEU A 31 4.44 -21.65 0.60
CA LEU A 31 4.42 -23.07 0.25
C LEU A 31 5.35 -23.38 -0.94
N LEU A 32 5.40 -22.51 -1.95
CA LEU A 32 6.23 -22.70 -3.15
C LEU A 32 7.71 -22.42 -2.89
N VAL A 33 8.01 -21.35 -2.13
CA VAL A 33 9.37 -20.90 -1.83
C VAL A 33 9.49 -20.80 -0.31
N PRO A 34 9.68 -21.93 0.37
CA PRO A 34 9.69 -21.95 1.84
C PRO A 34 10.91 -21.22 2.41
N THR A 35 12.07 -21.41 1.80
CA THR A 35 13.32 -20.79 2.22
C THR A 35 13.68 -19.62 1.31
N TYR A 36 14.49 -18.69 1.82
CA TYR A 36 15.02 -17.61 1.01
C TYR A 36 15.76 -18.18 -0.22
N PRO A 37 15.47 -17.70 -1.44
CA PRO A 37 16.15 -18.16 -2.64
C PRO A 37 17.58 -17.63 -2.66
N ASP A 38 18.56 -18.54 -2.71
CA ASP A 38 19.98 -18.20 -2.87
C ASP A 38 20.38 -18.37 -4.33
N MET A 39 20.42 -17.27 -5.06
CA MET A 39 20.83 -17.25 -6.46
C MET A 39 21.85 -16.13 -6.67
N ALA A 40 23.14 -16.47 -6.58
CA ALA A 40 24.21 -15.50 -6.84
C ALA A 40 23.99 -14.79 -8.21
N PRO A 41 24.02 -13.45 -8.27
CA PRO A 41 24.50 -12.49 -7.26
C PRO A 41 23.44 -11.94 -6.29
N PHE A 42 22.22 -12.47 -6.28
CA PHE A 42 21.09 -11.99 -5.48
C PHE A 42 20.85 -12.85 -4.22
N PRO A 43 20.33 -12.25 -3.13
CA PRO A 43 19.99 -10.83 -2.95
C PRO A 43 21.22 -9.91 -2.81
N LEU A 44 21.12 -8.65 -3.27
CA LEU A 44 22.21 -7.66 -3.19
C LEU A 44 22.56 -7.26 -1.74
N ILE A 45 21.55 -7.16 -0.87
CA ILE A 45 21.70 -6.88 0.55
C ILE A 45 21.93 -8.22 1.26
N THR A 46 23.19 -8.52 1.53
CA THR A 46 23.58 -9.71 2.29
C THR A 46 23.54 -9.41 3.79
N LEU A 47 22.97 -10.35 4.55
CA LEU A 47 23.04 -10.34 6.01
C LEU A 47 24.44 -10.78 6.46
N ASP A 48 24.85 -10.37 7.67
CA ASP A 48 26.07 -10.89 8.29
C ASP A 48 25.90 -12.40 8.52
N PRO A 49 26.86 -13.25 8.09
CA PRO A 49 26.79 -14.70 8.23
C PRO A 49 26.47 -15.18 9.66
N ARG A 50 26.81 -14.39 10.68
CA ARG A 50 26.56 -14.74 12.09
C ARG A 50 25.08 -14.69 12.48
N VAL A 51 24.31 -13.81 11.85
CA VAL A 51 22.88 -13.58 12.16
C VAL A 51 21.97 -14.08 11.06
N GLU A 52 22.51 -14.43 9.90
CA GLU A 52 21.79 -14.90 8.73
C GLU A 52 20.83 -16.05 9.04
N THR A 53 21.30 -17.09 9.74
CA THR A 53 20.48 -18.25 10.10
C THR A 53 19.28 -17.86 10.95
N PHE A 54 19.46 -16.95 11.91
CA PHE A 54 18.37 -16.44 12.74
C PHE A 54 17.33 -15.70 11.88
N TRP A 55 17.78 -14.76 11.05
CA TRP A 55 16.88 -13.97 10.20
C TRP A 55 16.17 -14.80 9.13
N ARG A 56 16.80 -15.82 8.54
CA ARG A 56 16.14 -16.74 7.59
C ARG A 56 14.99 -17.52 8.22
N ILE A 57 15.11 -17.84 9.51
CA ILE A 57 14.06 -18.55 10.26
C ILE A 57 12.96 -17.58 10.70
N THR A 58 13.34 -16.41 11.22
CA THR A 58 12.39 -15.41 11.72
C THR A 58 11.63 -14.70 10.59
N PHE A 59 12.30 -14.47 9.46
CA PHE A 59 11.77 -13.82 8.25
C PHE A 59 11.85 -14.78 7.06
N PRO A 60 10.90 -15.74 6.97
CA PRO A 60 10.79 -16.56 5.77
C PRO A 60 10.51 -15.68 4.55
N PHE A 61 10.83 -16.18 3.36
CA PHE A 61 10.78 -15.40 2.13
C PHE A 61 9.45 -14.67 1.92
N SER A 62 8.32 -15.36 2.12
CA SER A 62 7.00 -14.75 2.00
C SER A 62 6.75 -13.61 2.99
N LEU A 63 7.37 -13.63 4.17
CA LEU A 63 7.26 -12.54 5.15
C LEU A 63 8.09 -11.34 4.71
N VAL A 64 9.29 -11.57 4.16
CA VAL A 64 10.12 -10.51 3.58
C VAL A 64 9.38 -9.80 2.46
N VAL A 65 8.76 -10.56 1.55
CA VAL A 65 7.91 -9.99 0.48
C VAL A 65 6.81 -9.08 1.03
N TRP A 66 6.13 -9.51 2.10
CA TRP A 66 5.08 -8.69 2.72
C TRP A 66 5.63 -7.42 3.39
N VAL A 67 6.79 -7.51 4.05
CA VAL A 67 7.47 -6.37 4.69
C VAL A 67 7.92 -5.36 3.64
N ASP A 68 8.58 -5.81 2.57
CA ASP A 68 9.03 -4.93 1.49
C ASP A 68 7.84 -4.29 0.77
N ALA A 69 6.75 -5.04 0.59
CA ALA A 69 5.50 -4.50 0.08
C ALA A 69 4.90 -3.42 0.98
N ALA A 70 4.96 -3.59 2.30
CA ALA A 70 4.51 -2.57 3.25
C ALA A 70 5.39 -1.31 3.19
N VAL A 71 6.71 -1.46 3.02
CA VAL A 71 7.63 -0.33 2.80
C VAL A 71 7.29 0.42 1.51
N LEU A 72 7.07 -0.30 0.40
CA LEU A 72 6.61 0.29 -0.86
C LEU A 72 5.26 1.00 -0.72
N PHE A 73 4.33 0.40 0.02
CA PHE A 73 3.03 1.00 0.26
C PHE A 73 3.11 2.27 1.12
N LEU A 74 4.05 2.33 2.08
CA LEU A 74 4.33 3.53 2.87
C LEU A 74 4.92 4.66 2.03
N ALA A 75 5.59 4.35 0.92
CA ALA A 75 6.06 5.37 -0.02
C ALA A 75 4.90 6.08 -0.74
N VAL A 76 3.70 5.50 -0.82
CA VAL A 76 2.52 6.10 -1.47
C VAL A 76 2.06 7.40 -0.77
N PRO A 77 1.74 7.41 0.54
CA PRO A 77 1.35 8.65 1.21
C PRO A 77 2.47 9.70 1.23
N LEU A 78 3.73 9.28 1.31
CA LEU A 78 4.88 10.20 1.21
C LEU A 78 4.98 10.82 -0.19
N GLY A 79 4.82 10.01 -1.24
CA GLY A 79 4.80 10.48 -2.62
C GLY A 79 3.63 11.42 -2.90
N LEU A 80 2.44 11.12 -2.37
CA LEU A 80 1.27 12.01 -2.46
C LEU A 80 1.52 13.35 -1.76
N LEU A 81 2.12 13.34 -0.57
CA LEU A 81 2.46 14.56 0.15
C LEU A 81 3.40 15.44 -0.66
N LEU A 82 4.48 14.86 -1.20
CA LEU A 82 5.45 15.58 -2.02
C LEU A 82 4.82 16.12 -3.31
N TRP A 83 3.97 15.32 -3.96
CA TRP A 83 3.24 15.72 -5.15
C TRP A 83 2.28 16.89 -4.90
N ASN A 84 1.55 16.84 -3.79
CA ASN A 84 0.65 17.92 -3.39
C ASN A 84 1.42 19.17 -2.95
N ALA A 85 2.56 19.01 -2.26
CA ALA A 85 3.47 20.09 -1.91
C ALA A 85 3.96 20.84 -3.16
N ALA A 86 4.39 20.10 -4.19
CA ALA A 86 4.84 20.68 -5.46
C ALA A 86 3.73 21.44 -6.21
N ARG A 87 2.45 21.17 -5.91
CA ARG A 87 1.29 21.84 -6.50
C ARG A 87 0.65 22.91 -5.62
N GLY A 88 1.19 23.13 -4.42
CA GLY A 88 0.64 24.08 -3.43
C GLY A 88 -0.62 23.60 -2.71
N ASP A 89 -1.02 22.33 -2.87
CA ASP A 89 -2.25 21.76 -2.33
C ASP A 89 -1.98 21.06 -0.96
N LEU A 90 -1.42 21.76 0.03
CA LEU A 90 -0.97 21.20 1.33
C LEU A 90 -2.06 21.14 2.42
N ALA A 91 -3.22 20.55 2.11
CA ALA A 91 -4.29 20.44 3.10
C ALA A 91 -4.18 19.12 3.90
N PHE A 92 -3.79 19.19 5.16
CA PHE A 92 -3.64 18.02 6.04
C PHE A 92 -4.97 17.63 6.71
N PRO A 93 -5.33 16.34 6.84
CA PRO A 93 -4.56 15.13 6.46
C PRO A 93 -4.78 14.63 5.03
N GLN A 94 -5.67 15.23 4.24
CA GLN A 94 -6.02 14.73 2.90
C GLN A 94 -4.88 14.78 1.88
N ALA A 95 -3.89 15.65 2.05
CA ALA A 95 -2.68 15.70 1.23
C ALA A 95 -1.79 14.45 1.37
N LEU A 96 -1.92 13.67 2.46
CA LEU A 96 -1.27 12.36 2.61
C LEU A 96 -2.06 11.24 1.92
N LEU A 97 -3.37 11.39 1.80
CA LEU A 97 -4.29 10.30 1.46
C LEU A 97 -4.84 10.41 0.03
N GLY A 98 -4.70 11.57 -0.60
CA GLY A 98 -5.26 11.85 -1.92
C GLY A 98 -4.58 13.00 -2.63
N TYR A 99 -5.18 13.44 -3.73
CA TYR A 99 -4.74 14.57 -4.54
C TYR A 99 -5.96 15.32 -5.08
N ARG A 100 -5.75 16.58 -5.48
CA ARG A 100 -6.81 17.41 -6.09
C ARG A 100 -6.97 17.08 -7.58
N ALA A 101 -8.12 16.48 -7.93
CA ALA A 101 -8.49 16.12 -9.30
C ALA A 101 -9.54 17.08 -9.87
N ARG A 102 -9.51 17.32 -11.18
CA ARG A 102 -10.55 18.08 -11.88
C ARG A 102 -11.81 17.23 -12.05
N LEU A 103 -12.99 17.84 -11.91
CA LEU A 103 -14.25 17.11 -12.04
C LEU A 103 -14.57 16.72 -13.48
N ASP A 104 -14.14 17.51 -14.47
CA ASP A 104 -14.40 17.23 -15.89
C ASP A 104 -13.65 15.99 -16.37
N SER A 105 -12.42 15.82 -15.91
CA SER A 105 -11.52 14.72 -16.26
C SER A 105 -11.22 13.86 -15.03
N PHE A 106 -12.26 13.46 -14.30
CA PHE A 106 -12.09 12.75 -13.04
C PHE A 106 -11.47 11.35 -13.28
N PRO A 107 -10.41 10.97 -12.55
CA PRO A 107 -9.69 9.73 -12.80
C PRO A 107 -10.55 8.48 -12.52
N PRO A 108 -10.45 7.42 -13.35
CA PRO A 108 -11.30 6.24 -13.21
C PRO A 108 -11.00 5.44 -11.93
N HIS A 109 -9.72 5.30 -11.56
CA HIS A 109 -9.24 4.50 -10.42
C HIS A 109 -9.00 5.37 -9.17
N ALA A 110 -9.91 6.27 -8.87
CA ALA A 110 -9.86 7.09 -7.67
C ALA A 110 -11.23 7.14 -7.00
N TRP A 111 -11.24 7.24 -5.68
CA TRP A 111 -12.47 7.52 -4.92
C TRP A 111 -12.55 8.99 -4.58
N LEU A 112 -13.72 9.57 -4.80
CA LEU A 112 -14.02 10.95 -4.46
C LEU A 112 -14.11 11.08 -2.93
N MET A 113 -13.36 12.04 -2.38
CA MET A 113 -13.30 12.31 -0.94
C MET A 113 -14.25 13.46 -0.55
N GLU A 114 -14.56 14.37 -1.46
CA GLU A 114 -15.50 15.47 -1.21
C GLU A 114 -16.93 15.08 -1.63
N LYS A 115 -17.92 15.40 -0.80
CA LYS A 115 -19.34 15.15 -1.12
C LYS A 115 -20.21 16.28 -0.62
N ILE A 116 -21.37 16.46 -1.26
CA ILE A 116 -22.45 17.31 -0.76
C ILE A 116 -23.48 16.43 -0.05
N ASN A 117 -23.66 16.65 1.25
CA ASN A 117 -24.62 15.89 2.03
C ASN A 117 -26.08 16.28 1.70
N ALA A 118 -27.05 15.57 2.28
CA ALA A 118 -28.47 15.87 2.03
C ALA A 118 -28.93 17.25 2.54
N ARG A 119 -28.11 17.93 3.36
CA ARG A 119 -28.35 19.28 3.89
C ARG A 119 -27.71 20.37 3.03
N GLY A 120 -27.02 20.01 1.94
CA GLY A 120 -26.27 20.96 1.11
C GLY A 120 -24.88 21.32 1.64
N GLU A 121 -24.42 20.69 2.72
CA GLU A 121 -23.10 20.98 3.28
C GLU A 121 -22.02 20.20 2.53
N HIS A 122 -20.91 20.88 2.26
CA HIS A 122 -19.71 20.28 1.70
C HIS A 122 -18.92 19.55 2.79
N VAL A 123 -18.84 18.22 2.67
CA VAL A 123 -18.16 17.34 3.63
C VAL A 123 -16.98 16.61 2.99
N LEU A 124 -15.88 16.53 3.74
CA LEU A 124 -14.71 15.73 3.40
C LEU A 124 -14.77 14.36 4.10
N VAL A 125 -14.71 13.30 3.31
CA VAL A 125 -14.67 11.90 3.74
C VAL A 125 -13.30 11.33 3.40
N LEU A 126 -12.42 11.21 4.40
CA LEU A 126 -11.04 10.76 4.20
C LEU A 126 -10.95 9.31 3.70
N PHE A 127 -11.85 8.44 4.15
CA PHE A 127 -11.91 7.02 3.77
C PHE A 127 -13.25 6.70 3.13
N PRO A 128 -13.46 7.05 1.85
CA PRO A 128 -14.71 6.80 1.15
C PRO A 128 -14.99 5.31 1.02
N LYS A 129 -16.24 4.89 1.27
CA LYS A 129 -16.67 3.49 1.14
C LYS A 129 -16.88 3.11 -0.33
N ARG A 130 -16.59 1.85 -0.66
CA ARG A 130 -16.93 1.26 -1.98
C ARG A 130 -18.45 1.26 -2.17
N GLY A 131 -18.88 1.59 -3.40
CA GLY A 131 -20.30 1.50 -3.80
C GLY A 131 -21.09 2.81 -3.76
N GLY A 132 -20.46 3.98 -3.56
CA GLY A 132 -21.13 5.27 -3.73
C GLY A 132 -21.45 5.59 -5.19
N ASN A 133 -22.52 6.36 -5.43
CA ASN A 133 -22.88 6.81 -6.77
C ASN A 133 -22.00 7.99 -7.21
N ARG A 134 -20.78 7.67 -7.69
CA ARG A 134 -19.76 8.65 -8.08
C ARG A 134 -20.30 9.71 -9.03
N THR A 135 -21.10 9.32 -10.01
CA THR A 135 -21.65 10.24 -11.01
C THR A 135 -22.54 11.30 -10.36
N GLN A 136 -23.44 10.88 -9.47
CA GLN A 136 -24.30 11.79 -8.72
C GLN A 136 -23.49 12.71 -7.80
N ASP A 137 -22.48 12.18 -7.10
CA ASP A 137 -21.65 13.00 -6.21
C ASP A 137 -20.86 14.06 -7.01
N LEU A 138 -20.34 13.72 -8.20
CA LEU A 138 -19.67 14.67 -9.09
C LEU A 138 -20.63 15.74 -9.63
N GLU A 139 -21.84 15.38 -10.03
CA GLU A 139 -22.85 16.33 -10.51
C GLU A 139 -23.24 17.34 -9.43
N ARG A 140 -23.42 16.88 -8.18
CA ARG A 140 -23.71 17.78 -7.04
C ARG A 140 -22.59 18.79 -6.79
N LEU A 141 -21.33 18.34 -6.85
CA LEU A 141 -20.20 19.24 -6.69
C LEU A 141 -20.11 20.26 -7.84
N ARG A 142 -20.39 19.84 -9.08
CA ARG A 142 -20.45 20.77 -10.23
C ARG A 142 -21.58 21.80 -10.09
N ALA A 143 -22.74 21.40 -9.56
CA ALA A 143 -23.86 22.31 -9.34
C ALA A 143 -23.52 23.44 -8.34
N GLU A 144 -22.62 23.17 -7.39
CA GLU A 144 -22.08 24.14 -6.43
C GLU A 144 -20.89 24.96 -7.00
N GLY A 145 -20.57 24.82 -8.29
CA GLY A 145 -19.48 25.56 -8.94
C GLY A 145 -18.08 25.06 -8.56
N ILE A 146 -17.94 23.81 -8.09
CA ILE A 146 -16.64 23.24 -7.70
C ILE A 146 -15.96 22.60 -8.92
N ASP A 147 -14.81 23.14 -9.32
CA ASP A 147 -14.03 22.63 -10.47
C ASP A 147 -13.03 21.52 -10.12
N ARG A 148 -12.53 21.52 -8.88
CA ARG A 148 -11.55 20.55 -8.37
C ARG A 148 -12.03 19.99 -7.04
N ALA A 149 -11.84 18.68 -6.84
CA ALA A 149 -12.18 17.95 -5.62
C ALA A 149 -11.04 17.01 -5.20
N TRP A 150 -10.93 16.74 -3.90
CA TRP A 150 -10.04 15.72 -3.34
C TRP A 150 -10.47 14.33 -3.77
N ALA A 151 -9.49 13.55 -4.23
CA ALA A 151 -9.66 12.17 -4.63
C ALA A 151 -8.53 11.31 -4.05
N THR A 152 -8.86 10.14 -3.54
CA THR A 152 -7.87 9.16 -3.05
C THR A 152 -7.64 8.09 -4.12
N PRO A 153 -6.37 7.77 -4.48
CA PRO A 153 -6.09 6.74 -5.47
C PRO A 153 -6.48 5.36 -4.95
N GLN A 154 -7.08 4.55 -5.82
CA GLN A 154 -7.35 3.14 -5.52
C GLN A 154 -6.10 2.32 -5.81
N VAL A 155 -5.17 2.26 -4.85
CA VAL A 155 -3.98 1.42 -4.97
C VAL A 155 -4.30 0.02 -4.42
N PRO A 156 -4.45 -1.01 -5.28
CA PRO A 156 -4.59 -2.38 -4.79
C PRO A 156 -3.26 -2.83 -4.17
N PHE A 157 -3.30 -3.33 -2.94
CA PHE A 157 -2.10 -3.76 -2.21
C PHE A 157 -1.32 -4.88 -2.93
N MET A 158 -1.97 -5.61 -3.84
CA MET A 158 -1.33 -6.56 -4.75
C MET A 158 -0.19 -5.94 -5.58
N VAL A 159 -0.27 -4.65 -5.95
CA VAL A 159 0.79 -3.97 -6.71
C VAL A 159 2.07 -3.79 -5.87
N PRO A 160 2.01 -3.19 -4.66
CA PRO A 160 3.12 -3.23 -3.72
C PRO A 160 3.59 -4.66 -3.40
N LEU A 161 2.67 -5.63 -3.30
CA LEU A 161 3.03 -7.03 -3.03
C LEU A 161 3.91 -7.63 -4.13
N LEU A 162 3.56 -7.38 -5.39
CA LEU A 162 4.38 -7.77 -6.54
C LEU A 162 5.73 -7.05 -6.53
N GLY A 163 5.74 -5.74 -6.23
CA GLY A 163 6.99 -4.99 -6.07
C GLY A 163 7.87 -5.56 -4.96
N GLY A 164 7.28 -5.89 -3.81
CA GLY A 164 7.93 -6.50 -2.67
C GLY A 164 8.51 -7.89 -3.00
N LEU A 165 7.87 -8.65 -3.90
CA LEU A 165 8.42 -9.90 -4.40
C LEU A 165 9.74 -9.67 -5.16
N PHE A 166 9.76 -8.68 -6.04
CA PHE A 166 10.98 -8.33 -6.77
C PHE A 166 12.06 -7.76 -5.86
N LEU A 167 11.68 -6.91 -4.89
CA LEU A 167 12.62 -6.40 -3.89
C LEU A 167 13.22 -7.54 -3.07
N ALA A 168 12.40 -8.44 -2.52
CA ALA A 168 12.90 -9.57 -1.76
C ALA A 168 13.81 -10.47 -2.62
N PHE A 169 13.43 -10.76 -3.87
CA PHE A 169 14.22 -11.64 -4.72
C PHE A 169 15.56 -11.01 -5.11
N PHE A 170 15.57 -9.77 -5.61
CA PHE A 170 16.77 -9.13 -6.15
C PHE A 170 17.55 -8.33 -5.11
N ILE A 171 16.86 -7.56 -4.26
CA ILE A 171 17.51 -6.63 -3.34
C ILE A 171 17.74 -7.27 -1.99
N GLY A 172 16.80 -8.04 -1.44
CA GLY A 172 16.90 -8.51 -0.07
C GLY A 172 15.81 -7.92 0.82
N ASN A 173 15.92 -8.15 2.13
CA ASN A 173 15.08 -7.48 3.11
C ASN A 173 15.47 -6.00 3.24
N VAL A 174 14.69 -5.11 2.64
CA VAL A 174 14.99 -3.67 2.59
C VAL A 174 14.97 -3.04 3.98
N LEU A 175 14.06 -3.49 4.84
CA LEU A 175 13.95 -2.99 6.21
C LEU A 175 15.23 -3.30 7.01
N LEU A 176 15.74 -4.53 6.94
CA LEU A 176 16.99 -4.90 7.63
C LEU A 176 18.20 -4.18 7.04
N GLY A 177 18.25 -4.02 5.72
CA GLY A 177 19.28 -3.23 5.05
C GLY A 177 19.30 -1.78 5.55
N PHE A 178 18.14 -1.15 5.66
CA PHE A 178 18.02 0.21 6.20
C PHE A 178 18.43 0.29 7.67
N LEU A 179 17.99 -0.65 8.52
CA LEU A 179 18.36 -0.68 9.94
C LEU A 179 19.87 -0.78 10.15
N ARG A 180 20.59 -1.52 9.29
CA ARG A 180 22.06 -1.60 9.31
C ARG A 180 22.75 -0.30 8.92
N LEU A 181 22.12 0.56 8.14
CA LEU A 181 22.70 1.85 7.74
C LEU A 181 22.55 2.92 8.81
N VAL A 182 21.51 2.81 9.66
CA VAL A 182 21.16 3.83 10.66
C VAL A 182 21.63 3.45 12.07
N GLY A 183 21.90 2.17 12.33
CA GLY A 183 22.50 1.66 13.58
C GLY A 183 23.95 1.27 13.40
#